data_AF-A0A972DAI5-F1
#
_entry.id   AF-A0A972DAI5-F1
#
_cell.length_a   1.000
_cell.length_b   1.000
_cell.length_c   1.000
_cell.angle_alpha   90.00
_cell.angle_beta   90.00
_cell.angle_gamma   90.00
#
_symmetry.space_group_name_H-M   'P 1'
#
loop_
_entity.id
_entity.type
_entity.pdbx_description
1 polymer ?
#
loop_
_entity_poly.entity_id
_entity_poly.type
_entity_poly.pdbx_seq_one_letter_code
_entity_poly.pdbx_strand_id
1 'polypeptide(L)'
;MHATSTKAAADFQELTDQLEDALEEGRVEEARDLVRQMAELAGADEPIVRLAEIRVRWTEHGARAVLRDLEALSAEFPDDADLHHLRGCAYDELGERKKMIAAFQETLRIDSADDEASEPFDPALLDAIEARARAVLDSLPAELARRLARVPVILESRPSEHLVAEGFDPRALGLFEGATMTDSDVSAPSRIVLYVQNLFENTADDDELLEEVEVTVLHEVGHYFGLDEDEVAELGLA
;
A
#
# COMPACT_ATOMS: atom_id res chain seq x y z
N MET A 1 12.81 -30.53 -17.42
CA MET A 1 12.75 -29.13 -17.92
C MET A 1 11.96 -28.21 -16.97
N HIS A 2 11.76 -28.54 -15.68
CA HIS A 2 11.01 -27.68 -14.74
C HIS A 2 11.87 -26.68 -13.97
N ALA A 3 13.19 -26.91 -13.84
CA ALA A 3 14.05 -26.05 -13.01
C ALA A 3 14.29 -24.64 -13.58
N THR A 4 14.19 -24.46 -14.91
CA THR A 4 14.44 -23.17 -15.56
C THR A 4 13.31 -22.17 -15.34
N SER A 5 12.07 -22.64 -15.15
CA SER A 5 10.89 -21.80 -14.98
C SER A 5 10.81 -21.20 -13.58
N THR A 6 11.17 -21.98 -12.54
CA THR A 6 11.14 -21.50 -11.15
C THR A 6 12.26 -20.51 -10.88
N LYS A 7 13.44 -20.72 -11.48
CA LYS A 7 14.53 -19.76 -11.34
C LYS A 7 14.21 -18.42 -12.00
N ALA A 8 13.69 -18.43 -13.23
CA ALA A 8 13.31 -17.19 -13.91
C ALA A 8 12.23 -16.41 -13.15
N ALA A 9 11.27 -17.09 -12.51
CA ALA A 9 10.26 -16.43 -11.68
C ALA A 9 10.88 -15.79 -10.42
N ALA A 10 11.79 -16.50 -9.73
CA ALA A 10 12.50 -15.94 -8.58
C ALA A 10 13.41 -14.76 -8.97
N ASP A 11 14.16 -14.90 -10.07
CA ASP A 11 15.01 -13.84 -10.61
C ASP A 11 14.16 -12.61 -11.02
N PHE A 12 12.92 -12.82 -11.48
CA PHE A 12 12.01 -11.71 -11.82
C PHE A 12 11.43 -11.03 -10.57
N GLN A 13 11.03 -11.80 -9.55
CA GLN A 13 10.55 -11.24 -8.29
C GLN A 13 11.62 -10.35 -7.64
N GLU A 14 12.86 -10.85 -7.55
CA GLU A 14 13.98 -10.08 -6.98
C GLU A 14 14.21 -8.76 -7.73
N LEU A 15 14.01 -8.73 -9.05
CA LEU A 15 14.10 -7.49 -9.83
C LEU A 15 12.94 -6.53 -9.55
N THR A 16 11.74 -7.05 -9.31
CA THR A 16 10.58 -6.23 -8.90
C THR A 16 10.86 -5.60 -7.55
N ASP A 17 11.24 -6.37 -6.54
CA ASP A 17 11.51 -5.87 -5.18
C ASP A 17 12.60 -4.77 -5.22
N GLN A 18 13.72 -5.02 -5.91
CA GLN A 18 14.79 -4.03 -6.10
C GLN A 18 14.33 -2.76 -6.83
N LEU A 19 13.37 -2.89 -7.74
CA LEU A 19 12.82 -1.75 -8.47
C LEU A 19 11.99 -0.88 -7.54
N GLU A 20 11.21 -1.47 -6.63
CA GLU A 20 10.40 -0.73 -5.66
C GLU A 20 11.30 0.07 -4.73
N ASP A 21 12.30 -0.57 -4.12
CA ASP A 21 13.32 0.09 -3.30
C ASP A 21 14.01 1.25 -4.04
N ALA A 22 14.32 1.06 -5.33
CA ALA A 22 14.98 2.09 -6.12
C ALA A 22 14.05 3.27 -6.45
N LEU A 23 12.76 3.02 -6.66
CA LEU A 23 11.77 4.05 -6.94
C LEU A 23 11.47 4.87 -5.69
N GLU A 24 11.30 4.22 -4.53
CA GLU A 24 11.05 4.86 -3.24
C GLU A 24 12.20 5.77 -2.81
N GLU A 25 13.45 5.32 -2.98
CA GLU A 25 14.63 6.13 -2.69
C GLU A 25 14.95 7.16 -3.80
N GLY A 26 14.18 7.21 -4.89
CA GLY A 26 14.40 8.11 -6.02
C GLY A 26 15.68 7.81 -6.81
N ARG A 27 16.22 6.59 -6.75
CA ARG A 27 17.39 6.09 -7.50
C ARG A 27 17.02 5.79 -8.96
N VAL A 28 16.59 6.81 -9.70
CA VAL A 28 16.04 6.70 -11.07
C VAL A 28 16.95 5.95 -12.06
N GLU A 29 18.27 6.18 -12.04
CA GLU A 29 19.18 5.49 -12.98
C GLU A 29 19.25 3.98 -12.72
N GLU A 30 19.24 3.59 -11.45
CA GLU A 30 19.22 2.17 -11.05
C GLU A 30 17.88 1.54 -11.41
N ALA A 31 16.77 2.23 -11.14
CA ALA A 31 15.44 1.78 -11.56
C ALA A 31 15.38 1.54 -13.08
N ARG A 32 15.99 2.41 -13.91
CA ARG A 32 16.09 2.17 -15.37
C ARG A 32 16.96 0.96 -15.74
N ASP A 33 18.02 0.69 -15.00
CA ASP A 33 18.85 -0.52 -15.20
C ASP A 33 18.05 -1.78 -14.84
N LEU A 34 17.27 -1.75 -13.76
CA LEU A 34 16.40 -2.85 -13.32
C LEU A 34 15.30 -3.14 -14.35
N VAL A 35 14.60 -2.10 -14.84
CA VAL A 35 13.59 -2.28 -15.89
C VAL A 35 14.16 -2.87 -17.18
N ARG A 36 15.40 -2.50 -17.55
CA ARG A 36 16.10 -3.12 -18.69
C ARG A 36 16.34 -4.62 -18.46
N GLN A 37 16.74 -5.00 -17.25
CA GLN A 37 16.93 -6.41 -16.89
C GLN A 37 15.60 -7.18 -16.90
N MET A 38 14.52 -6.59 -16.39
CA MET A 38 13.17 -7.16 -16.48
C MET A 38 12.75 -7.38 -17.94
N ALA A 39 12.99 -6.40 -18.81
CA ALA A 39 12.70 -6.48 -20.25
C ALA A 39 13.52 -7.57 -20.96
N GLU A 40 14.78 -7.80 -20.56
CA GLU A 40 15.61 -8.90 -21.07
C GLU A 40 15.09 -10.28 -20.63
N LEU A 41 14.48 -10.36 -19.45
CA LEU A 41 13.98 -11.61 -18.86
C LEU A 41 12.58 -11.99 -19.36
N ALA A 42 11.64 -11.04 -19.37
CA ALA A 42 10.23 -11.27 -19.68
C ALA A 42 9.80 -10.73 -21.06
N GLY A 43 10.48 -9.69 -21.57
CA GLY A 43 10.13 -8.98 -22.79
C GLY A 43 9.62 -7.58 -22.52
N ALA A 44 10.03 -6.61 -23.35
CA ALA A 44 9.69 -5.19 -23.17
C ALA A 44 8.19 -4.86 -23.33
N ASP A 45 7.44 -5.71 -24.06
CA ASP A 45 6.02 -5.49 -24.30
C ASP A 45 5.13 -6.09 -23.18
N GLU A 46 5.71 -6.82 -22.22
CA GLU A 46 4.96 -7.40 -21.11
C GLU A 46 4.36 -6.30 -20.22
N PRO A 47 3.11 -6.44 -19.74
CA PRO A 47 2.41 -5.38 -19.01
C PRO A 47 3.16 -4.88 -17.79
N ILE A 48 3.74 -5.81 -17.02
CA ILE A 48 4.53 -5.51 -15.82
C ILE A 48 5.80 -4.70 -16.13
N VAL A 49 6.45 -4.95 -17.28
CA VAL A 49 7.63 -4.20 -17.72
C VAL A 49 7.23 -2.81 -18.20
N ARG A 50 6.15 -2.69 -18.97
CA ARG A 50 5.59 -1.40 -19.40
C ARG A 50 5.13 -0.55 -18.22
N LEU A 51 4.55 -1.17 -17.20
CA LEU A 51 4.15 -0.53 -15.94
C LEU A 51 5.39 -0.01 -15.19
N ALA A 52 6.43 -0.83 -15.08
CA ALA A 52 7.69 -0.43 -14.48
C ALA A 52 8.35 0.77 -15.20
N GLU A 53 8.35 0.79 -16.54
CA GLU A 53 8.81 1.94 -17.34
C GLU A 53 7.98 3.21 -17.06
N ILE A 54 6.67 3.07 -16.87
CA ILE A 54 5.77 4.17 -16.47
C ILE A 54 6.14 4.69 -15.09
N ARG A 55 6.32 3.82 -14.08
CA ARG A 55 6.71 4.19 -12.71
C ARG A 55 8.04 4.96 -12.66
N VAL A 56 9.04 4.52 -13.43
CA VAL A 56 10.33 5.21 -13.56
C VAL A 56 10.16 6.61 -14.15
N ARG A 57 9.44 6.75 -15.26
CA ARG A 57 9.20 8.06 -15.88
C ARG A 57 8.36 8.97 -15.00
N TRP A 58 7.44 8.43 -14.22
CA TRP A 58 6.68 9.19 -13.26
C TRP A 58 7.60 9.77 -12.20
N THR A 59 8.43 8.95 -11.56
CA THR A 59 9.38 9.39 -10.53
C THR A 59 10.25 10.56 -11.01
N GLU A 60 10.62 10.56 -12.30
CA GLU A 60 11.45 11.61 -12.89
C GLU A 60 10.68 12.87 -13.35
N HIS A 61 9.43 12.72 -13.80
CA HIS A 61 8.73 13.76 -14.57
C HIS A 61 7.29 14.07 -14.09
N GLY A 62 6.84 13.39 -13.04
CA GLY A 62 5.49 13.50 -12.46
C GLY A 62 4.40 12.80 -13.26
N ALA A 63 3.22 12.70 -12.64
CA ALA A 63 2.05 11.98 -13.18
C ALA A 63 1.62 12.49 -14.56
N ARG A 64 1.75 13.79 -14.81
CA ARG A 64 1.34 14.41 -16.08
C ARG A 64 2.09 13.84 -17.29
N ALA A 65 3.35 13.47 -17.12
CA ALA A 65 4.20 12.97 -18.19
C ALA A 65 3.79 11.57 -18.66
N VAL A 66 3.19 10.79 -17.76
CA VAL A 66 2.91 9.36 -17.99
C VAL A 66 1.43 9.05 -18.14
N LEU A 67 0.53 9.94 -17.72
CA LEU A 67 -0.91 9.69 -17.65
C LEU A 67 -1.50 9.11 -18.95
N ARG A 68 -1.09 9.62 -20.11
CA ARG A 68 -1.59 9.12 -21.40
C ARG A 68 -1.22 7.65 -21.65
N ASP A 69 0.01 7.28 -21.32
CA ASP A 69 0.50 5.92 -21.53
C ASP A 69 -0.12 4.97 -20.50
N LEU A 70 -0.31 5.44 -19.26
CA LEU A 70 -1.01 4.72 -18.22
C LEU A 70 -2.49 4.49 -18.57
N GLU A 71 -3.21 5.52 -19.05
CA GLU A 71 -4.59 5.39 -19.54
C GLU A 71 -4.70 4.38 -20.69
N ALA A 72 -3.73 4.38 -21.61
CA ALA A 72 -3.70 3.43 -22.72
C ALA A 72 -3.45 2.00 -22.24
N LEU A 73 -2.54 1.81 -21.28
CA LEU A 73 -2.22 0.50 -20.72
C LEU A 73 -3.38 -0.06 -19.90
N SER A 74 -4.02 0.73 -19.03
CA SER A 74 -5.24 0.29 -18.32
C SER A 74 -6.41 -0.02 -19.27
N ALA A 75 -6.47 0.59 -20.46
CA ALA A 75 -7.51 0.28 -21.44
C ALA A 75 -7.24 -1.05 -22.17
N GLU A 76 -5.97 -1.46 -22.26
CA GLU A 76 -5.54 -2.75 -22.80
C GLU A 76 -5.74 -3.88 -21.78
N PHE A 77 -5.52 -3.59 -20.49
CA PHE A 77 -5.66 -4.51 -19.35
C PHE A 77 -6.67 -3.95 -18.32
N PRO A 78 -7.98 -4.04 -18.59
CA PRO A 78 -9.02 -3.41 -17.76
C PRO A 78 -9.31 -4.12 -16.43
N ASP A 79 -8.81 -5.36 -16.26
CA ASP A 79 -9.01 -6.18 -15.07
C ASP A 79 -7.73 -6.25 -14.21
N ASP A 80 -6.78 -5.34 -14.43
CA ASP A 80 -5.50 -5.27 -13.71
C ASP A 80 -5.60 -4.20 -12.61
N ALA A 81 -5.64 -4.62 -11.35
CA ALA A 81 -5.85 -3.71 -10.23
C ALA A 81 -4.69 -2.71 -10.04
N ASP A 82 -3.44 -3.11 -10.29
CA ASP A 82 -2.26 -2.25 -10.14
C ASP A 82 -2.31 -1.07 -11.11
N LEU A 83 -2.75 -1.32 -12.35
CA LEU A 83 -2.95 -0.26 -13.34
C LEU A 83 -4.05 0.72 -12.94
N HIS A 84 -5.10 0.23 -12.27
CA HIS A 84 -6.17 1.08 -11.78
C HIS A 84 -5.72 1.90 -10.56
N HIS A 85 -4.98 1.29 -9.64
CA HIS A 85 -4.44 1.95 -8.45
C HIS A 85 -3.48 3.05 -8.83
N LEU A 86 -2.47 2.73 -9.65
CA LEU A 86 -1.46 3.67 -10.11
C LEU A 86 -2.09 4.84 -10.88
N ARG A 87 -3.15 4.58 -11.65
CA ARG A 87 -3.91 5.65 -12.34
C ARG A 87 -4.69 6.53 -11.35
N GLY A 88 -5.21 5.95 -10.28
CA GLY A 88 -5.81 6.69 -9.17
C GLY A 88 -4.82 7.65 -8.51
N CYS A 89 -3.63 7.16 -8.16
CA CYS A 89 -2.54 7.99 -7.64
C CYS A 89 -2.17 9.12 -8.63
N ALA A 90 -2.18 8.84 -9.94
CA ALA A 90 -1.81 9.82 -10.96
C ALA A 90 -2.83 10.95 -11.02
N TYR A 91 -4.10 10.61 -10.88
CA TYR A 91 -5.18 11.58 -10.81
C TYR A 91 -5.16 12.37 -9.51
N ASP A 92 -4.73 11.76 -8.40
CA ASP A 92 -4.60 12.47 -7.13
C ASP A 92 -3.53 13.56 -7.20
N GLU A 93 -2.33 13.22 -7.67
CA GLU A 93 -1.23 14.19 -7.88
C GLU A 93 -1.66 15.36 -8.78
N LEU A 94 -2.52 15.09 -9.77
CA LEU A 94 -3.04 16.09 -10.70
C LEU A 94 -4.27 16.87 -10.16
N GLY A 95 -4.78 16.54 -8.98
CA GLY A 95 -5.98 17.14 -8.38
C GLY A 95 -7.29 16.76 -9.09
N GLU A 96 -7.30 15.69 -9.88
CA GLU A 96 -8.43 15.18 -10.65
C GLU A 96 -9.31 14.25 -9.80
N ARG A 97 -9.79 14.74 -8.65
CA ARG A 97 -10.46 13.94 -7.58
C ARG A 97 -11.54 12.98 -8.07
N LYS A 98 -12.39 13.40 -9.02
CA LYS A 98 -13.45 12.52 -9.56
C LYS A 98 -12.89 11.31 -10.31
N LYS A 99 -11.78 11.49 -11.02
CA LYS A 99 -11.14 10.42 -11.77
C LYS A 99 -10.32 9.51 -10.84
N MET A 100 -9.66 10.10 -9.84
CA MET A 100 -9.01 9.37 -8.76
C MET A 100 -10.00 8.41 -8.08
N ILE A 101 -11.13 8.93 -7.58
CA ILE A 101 -12.16 8.09 -6.93
C ILE A 101 -12.63 6.96 -7.86
N ALA A 102 -12.90 7.26 -9.13
CA ALA A 102 -13.35 6.23 -10.07
C ALA A 102 -12.30 5.14 -10.32
N ALA A 103 -11.01 5.49 -10.34
CA ALA A 103 -9.92 4.53 -10.51
C ALA A 103 -9.70 3.68 -9.25
N PHE A 104 -9.74 4.31 -8.07
CA PHE A 104 -9.67 3.63 -6.78
C PHE A 104 -10.86 2.70 -6.51
N GLN A 105 -12.08 3.09 -6.88
CA GLN A 105 -13.24 2.20 -6.78
C GLN A 105 -13.08 0.95 -7.65
N GLU A 106 -12.47 1.08 -8.82
CA GLU A 106 -12.23 -0.06 -9.70
C GLU A 106 -11.09 -0.95 -9.19
N THR A 107 -10.06 -0.35 -8.57
CA THR A 107 -9.02 -1.08 -7.83
C THR A 107 -9.66 -1.94 -6.76
N LEU A 108 -10.43 -1.33 -5.86
CA LEU A 108 -11.14 -2.03 -4.78
C LEU A 108 -12.02 -3.16 -5.33
N ARG A 109 -12.72 -2.94 -6.45
CA ARG A 109 -13.61 -3.95 -7.07
C ARG A 109 -12.83 -5.18 -7.54
N ILE A 110 -11.66 -5.00 -8.14
CA ILE A 110 -10.84 -6.10 -8.66
C ILE A 110 -10.19 -6.83 -7.49
N ASP A 111 -9.48 -6.09 -6.63
CA ASP A 111 -8.81 -6.60 -5.44
C ASP A 111 -9.78 -7.39 -4.52
N SER A 112 -10.98 -6.85 -4.24
CA SER A 112 -11.99 -7.55 -3.42
C SER A 112 -12.52 -8.83 -4.08
N ALA A 113 -12.55 -8.89 -5.42
CA ALA A 113 -12.98 -10.10 -6.12
C ALA A 113 -11.90 -11.21 -6.05
N ASP A 114 -10.62 -10.82 -6.07
CA ASP A 114 -9.49 -11.74 -5.91
C ASP A 114 -9.39 -12.26 -4.46
N ASP A 115 -9.65 -11.40 -3.47
CA ASP A 115 -9.77 -11.79 -2.06
C ASP A 115 -10.85 -12.85 -1.84
N GLU A 116 -12.04 -12.63 -2.40
CA GLU A 116 -13.17 -13.56 -2.28
C GLU A 116 -12.89 -14.93 -2.92
N ALA A 117 -11.98 -14.98 -3.89
CA ALA A 117 -11.55 -16.20 -4.53
C ALA A 117 -10.43 -16.94 -3.76
N SER A 118 -9.80 -16.28 -2.80
CA SER A 118 -8.67 -16.77 -2.03
C SER A 118 -9.09 -17.55 -0.78
N GLU A 119 -8.18 -18.34 -0.21
CA GLU A 119 -8.44 -19.04 1.05
C GLU A 119 -8.49 -18.02 2.21
N PRO A 120 -9.41 -18.19 3.17
CA PRO A 120 -9.45 -17.33 4.35
C PRO A 120 -8.16 -17.43 5.17
N PHE A 121 -7.76 -16.32 5.79
CA PHE A 121 -6.63 -16.29 6.73
C PHE A 121 -6.80 -17.27 7.88
N ASP A 122 -5.68 -17.86 8.32
CA ASP A 122 -5.63 -18.64 9.54
C ASP A 122 -6.01 -17.75 10.74
N PRO A 123 -7.02 -18.11 11.55
CA PRO A 123 -7.36 -17.38 12.75
C PRO A 123 -6.16 -17.14 13.70
N ALA A 124 -5.19 -18.06 13.73
CA ALA A 124 -3.99 -17.88 14.55
C ALA A 124 -3.09 -16.75 14.04
N LEU A 125 -3.06 -16.50 12.73
CA LEU A 125 -2.35 -15.37 12.14
C LEU A 125 -3.05 -14.06 12.49
N LEU A 126 -4.38 -14.01 12.40
CA LEU A 126 -5.16 -12.83 12.80
C LEU A 126 -4.95 -12.49 14.29
N ASP A 127 -4.94 -13.50 15.17
CA ASP A 127 -4.62 -13.33 16.59
C ASP A 127 -3.19 -12.79 16.79
N ALA A 128 -2.23 -13.23 15.96
CA ALA A 128 -0.84 -12.76 16.00
C ALA A 128 -0.70 -11.29 15.57
N ILE A 129 -1.41 -10.88 14.50
CA ILE A 129 -1.47 -9.49 14.04
C ILE A 129 -2.03 -8.59 15.15
N GLU A 130 -3.17 -8.95 15.76
CA GLU A 130 -3.75 -8.16 16.84
C GLU A 130 -2.81 -8.08 18.06
N ALA A 131 -2.18 -9.21 18.43
CA ALA A 131 -1.23 -9.25 19.53
C ALA A 131 0.01 -8.39 19.27
N ARG A 132 0.54 -8.39 18.05
CA ARG A 132 1.68 -7.54 17.63
C ARG A 132 1.30 -6.08 17.72
N ALA A 133 0.18 -5.67 17.10
CA ALA A 133 -0.30 -4.30 17.17
C ALA A 133 -0.47 -3.82 18.63
N ARG A 134 -1.02 -4.67 19.51
CA ARG A 134 -1.14 -4.36 20.93
C ARG A 134 0.21 -4.18 21.62
N ALA A 135 1.17 -5.08 21.34
CA ALA A 135 2.50 -5.02 21.92
C ALA A 135 3.24 -3.71 21.54
N VAL A 136 3.04 -3.24 20.30
CA VAL A 136 3.57 -1.95 19.83
C VAL A 136 2.96 -0.80 20.63
N LEU A 137 1.64 -0.76 20.79
CA LEU A 137 0.97 0.28 21.59
C LEU A 137 1.43 0.28 23.07
N ASP A 138 1.68 -0.90 23.63
CA ASP A 138 2.16 -1.07 25.01
C ASP A 138 3.65 -0.73 25.18
N SER A 139 4.45 -0.77 24.11
CA SER A 139 5.88 -0.44 24.12
C SER A 139 6.14 1.08 24.09
N LEU A 140 5.15 1.86 23.65
CA LEU A 140 5.20 3.32 23.62
C LEU A 140 5.49 3.92 25.01
N PRO A 141 6.03 5.14 25.08
CA PRO A 141 6.21 5.86 26.34
C PRO A 141 4.94 5.82 27.21
N ALA A 142 5.11 5.58 28.53
CA ALA A 142 4.00 5.25 29.44
C ALA A 142 2.83 6.26 29.46
N GLU A 143 3.07 7.51 29.08
CA GLU A 143 1.99 8.48 28.90
C GLU A 143 1.11 8.16 27.68
N LEU A 144 1.72 7.80 26.56
CA LEU A 144 1.05 7.47 25.30
C LEU A 144 0.33 6.13 25.41
N ALA A 145 1.00 5.10 25.92
CA ALA A 145 0.41 3.78 26.15
C ALA A 145 -0.88 3.88 26.99
N ARG A 146 -0.90 4.74 28.02
CA ARG A 146 -2.11 4.97 28.84
C ARG A 146 -3.27 5.62 28.08
N ARG A 147 -2.98 6.48 27.11
CA ARG A 147 -4.00 7.15 26.29
C ARG A 147 -4.58 6.18 25.26
N LEU A 148 -3.70 5.39 24.63
CA LEU A 148 -4.04 4.41 23.60
C LEU A 148 -4.58 3.09 24.16
N ALA A 149 -4.45 2.85 25.47
CA ALA A 149 -4.94 1.63 26.13
C ALA A 149 -6.45 1.33 25.93
N ARG A 150 -7.24 2.32 25.49
CA ARG A 150 -8.68 2.16 25.20
C ARG A 150 -9.01 2.24 23.72
N VAL A 151 -8.03 2.46 22.87
CA VAL A 151 -8.18 2.47 21.42
C VAL A 151 -8.18 1.00 20.95
N PRO A 152 -9.33 0.47 20.47
CA PRO A 152 -9.35 -0.85 19.87
C PRO A 152 -8.52 -0.85 18.60
N VAL A 153 -7.89 -2.00 18.36
CA VAL A 153 -7.31 -2.34 17.06
C VAL A 153 -8.35 -3.24 16.41
N ILE A 154 -8.78 -2.88 15.20
CA ILE A 154 -9.79 -3.58 14.43
C ILE A 154 -9.12 -4.11 13.17
N LEU A 155 -9.30 -5.40 12.91
CA LEU A 155 -8.88 -6.01 11.65
C LEU A 155 -10.07 -5.97 10.70
N GLU A 156 -9.89 -5.30 9.56
CA GLU A 156 -10.82 -5.33 8.44
C GLU A 156 -10.10 -5.92 7.22
N SER A 157 -10.85 -6.48 6.26
CA SER A 157 -10.24 -7.08 5.06
C SER A 157 -9.57 -6.00 4.21
N ARG A 158 -10.36 -4.98 3.84
CA ARG A 158 -9.98 -3.83 3.01
C ARG A 158 -10.78 -2.59 3.41
N PRO A 159 -10.39 -1.39 2.97
CA PRO A 159 -11.18 -0.17 3.14
C PRO A 159 -12.57 -0.32 2.54
N SER A 160 -13.58 0.24 3.22
CA SER A 160 -14.96 0.16 2.74
C SER A 160 -15.18 0.97 1.45
N GLU A 161 -16.14 0.54 0.62
CA GLU A 161 -16.55 1.30 -0.57
C GLU A 161 -16.92 2.76 -0.25
N HIS A 162 -17.47 3.02 0.95
CA HIS A 162 -17.83 4.36 1.38
C HIS A 162 -16.60 5.24 1.58
N LEU A 163 -15.57 4.73 2.27
CA LEU A 163 -14.30 5.45 2.46
C LEU A 163 -13.63 5.74 1.11
N VAL A 164 -13.58 4.75 0.22
CA VAL A 164 -12.98 4.93 -1.12
C VAL A 164 -13.78 5.93 -1.96
N ALA A 165 -15.11 5.96 -1.83
CA ALA A 165 -15.95 7.00 -2.45
C ALA A 165 -15.69 8.42 -1.91
N GLU A 166 -15.09 8.54 -0.72
CA GLU A 166 -14.61 9.79 -0.14
C GLU A 166 -13.18 10.14 -0.55
N GLY A 167 -12.54 9.29 -1.36
CA GLY A 167 -11.18 9.48 -1.87
C GLY A 167 -10.09 8.82 -1.01
N PHE A 168 -10.46 7.93 -0.09
CA PHE A 168 -9.50 7.11 0.64
C PHE A 168 -8.84 6.10 -0.30
N ASP A 169 -7.54 5.84 -0.10
CA ASP A 169 -6.80 4.88 -0.89
C ASP A 169 -7.29 3.45 -0.55
N PRO A 170 -7.75 2.65 -1.54
CA PRO A 170 -8.19 1.28 -1.32
C PRO A 170 -7.07 0.33 -0.85
N ARG A 171 -5.80 0.69 -1.04
CA ARG A 171 -4.63 -0.11 -0.67
C ARG A 171 -3.88 0.42 0.55
N ALA A 172 -4.41 1.42 1.26
CA ALA A 172 -3.85 1.85 2.54
C ALA A 172 -3.74 0.67 3.52
N LEU A 173 -2.64 0.60 4.28
CA LEU A 173 -2.38 -0.52 5.20
C LEU A 173 -3.12 -0.36 6.54
N GLY A 174 -3.29 0.88 6.97
CA GLY A 174 -3.95 1.25 8.21
C GLY A 174 -4.89 2.45 8.06
N LEU A 175 -5.65 2.69 9.13
CA LEU A 175 -6.40 3.92 9.31
C LEU A 175 -6.63 4.20 10.80
N PHE A 176 -6.20 5.37 11.27
CA PHE A 176 -6.67 5.94 12.51
C PHE A 176 -8.00 6.68 12.28
N GLU A 177 -9.09 6.15 12.81
CA GLU A 177 -10.37 6.86 12.82
C GLU A 177 -10.67 7.41 14.21
N GLY A 178 -10.83 8.72 14.32
CA GLY A 178 -11.29 9.36 15.56
C GLY A 178 -10.94 10.83 15.63
N ALA A 179 -11.25 11.45 16.76
CA ALA A 179 -10.75 12.79 17.06
C ALA A 179 -9.23 12.75 17.18
N THR A 180 -8.54 13.60 16.42
CA THR A 180 -7.11 13.86 16.63
C THR A 180 -6.92 14.59 17.96
N MET A 181 -5.70 14.56 18.50
CA MET A 181 -5.36 15.28 19.74
C MET A 181 -5.72 16.78 19.72
N THR A 182 -5.86 17.39 18.54
CA THR A 182 -6.20 18.81 18.34
C THR A 182 -7.70 19.10 18.31
N ASP A 183 -8.55 18.09 18.12
CA ASP A 183 -10.01 18.27 18.00
C ASP A 183 -10.73 17.92 19.31
N SER A 184 -10.99 18.94 20.12
CA SER A 184 -11.60 18.80 21.45
C SER A 184 -13.10 18.47 21.45
N ASP A 185 -13.77 18.36 20.30
CA ASP A 185 -15.24 18.30 20.19
C ASP A 185 -15.83 17.10 19.41
N VAL A 186 -15.02 16.11 19.00
CA VAL A 186 -15.54 14.92 18.29
C VAL A 186 -15.60 13.71 19.24
N SER A 187 -16.82 13.29 19.58
CA SER A 187 -17.10 12.18 20.52
C SER A 187 -17.08 10.78 19.87
N ALA A 188 -16.49 10.63 18.68
CA ALA A 188 -16.36 9.32 18.04
C ALA A 188 -15.28 8.50 18.78
N PRO A 189 -15.53 7.23 19.13
CA PRO A 189 -14.50 6.39 19.72
C PRO A 189 -13.35 6.24 18.73
N SER A 190 -12.15 6.64 19.16
CA SER A 190 -10.94 6.44 18.38
C SER A 190 -10.68 4.94 18.18
N ARG A 191 -10.35 4.52 16.97
CA ARG A 191 -9.92 3.15 16.63
C ARG A 191 -8.76 3.18 15.65
N ILE A 192 -7.92 2.16 15.72
CA ILE A 192 -6.93 1.83 14.70
C ILE A 192 -7.52 0.68 13.89
N VAL A 193 -7.65 0.86 12.58
CA VAL A 193 -8.06 -0.18 11.64
C VAL A 193 -6.81 -0.65 10.90
N LEU A 194 -6.61 -1.96 10.80
CA LEU A 194 -5.58 -2.57 9.97
C LEU A 194 -6.26 -3.36 8.86
N TYR A 195 -5.84 -3.14 7.62
CA TYR A 195 -6.41 -3.78 6.43
C TYR A 195 -5.58 -5.02 6.07
N VAL A 196 -6.05 -6.18 6.54
CA VAL A 196 -5.25 -7.41 6.57
C VAL A 196 -4.88 -7.91 5.18
N GLN A 197 -5.74 -7.76 4.17
CA GLN A 197 -5.40 -8.15 2.80
C GLN A 197 -4.28 -7.26 2.25
N ASN A 198 -4.39 -5.95 2.45
CA ASN A 198 -3.38 -5.00 1.98
C ASN A 198 -2.01 -5.26 2.65
N LEU A 199 -2.00 -5.52 3.95
CA LEU A 199 -0.78 -5.89 4.69
C LEU A 199 -0.16 -7.19 4.17
N PHE A 200 -0.98 -8.20 3.91
CA PHE A 200 -0.51 -9.49 3.41
C PHE A 200 0.03 -9.40 1.97
N GLU A 201 -0.63 -8.62 1.10
CA GLU A 201 -0.18 -8.41 -0.28
C GLU A 201 1.14 -7.65 -0.37
N ASN A 202 1.45 -6.83 0.64
CA ASN A 202 2.67 -6.04 0.70
C ASN A 202 3.84 -6.76 1.38
N THR A 203 3.69 -8.04 1.74
CA THR A 203 4.72 -8.78 2.48
C THR A 203 4.95 -10.19 1.93
N ALA A 204 6.18 -10.68 2.00
CA ALA A 204 6.55 -11.98 1.43
C ALA A 204 6.24 -13.15 2.36
N ASP A 205 6.26 -12.93 3.69
CA ASP A 205 5.98 -13.94 4.69
C ASP A 205 5.39 -13.38 6.01
N ASP A 206 4.99 -14.31 6.90
CA ASP A 206 4.37 -13.97 8.18
C ASP A 206 5.29 -13.15 9.11
N ASP A 207 6.61 -13.29 9.01
CA ASP A 207 7.54 -12.53 9.86
C ASP A 207 7.57 -11.06 9.40
N GLU A 208 7.72 -10.84 8.09
CA GLU A 208 7.65 -9.52 7.47
C GLU A 208 6.29 -8.86 7.68
N LEU A 209 5.19 -9.61 7.56
CA LEU A 209 3.84 -9.13 7.88
C LEU A 209 3.74 -8.54 9.29
N LEU A 210 4.35 -9.19 10.29
CA LEU A 210 4.31 -8.69 11.66
C LEU A 210 5.24 -7.49 11.88
N GLU A 211 6.29 -7.34 11.09
CA GLU A 211 7.12 -6.13 11.06
C GLU A 211 6.35 -4.96 10.42
N GLU A 212 5.66 -5.22 9.31
CA GLU A 212 4.81 -4.23 8.63
C GLU A 212 3.65 -3.75 9.52
N VAL A 213 3.05 -4.66 10.30
CA VAL A 213 2.05 -4.30 11.31
C VAL A 213 2.62 -3.32 12.35
N GLU A 214 3.88 -3.48 12.74
CA GLU A 214 4.52 -2.58 13.70
C GLU A 214 4.74 -1.19 13.12
N VAL A 215 5.24 -1.13 11.89
CA VAL A 215 5.42 0.12 11.12
C VAL A 215 4.07 0.81 10.94
N THR A 216 3.09 0.13 10.36
CA THR A 216 1.73 0.66 10.12
C THR A 216 1.09 1.17 11.41
N VAL A 217 1.17 0.45 12.54
CA VAL A 217 0.59 0.94 13.81
C VAL A 217 1.27 2.21 14.31
N LEU A 218 2.59 2.31 14.15
CA LEU A 218 3.34 3.51 14.54
C LEU A 218 2.99 4.70 13.64
N HIS A 219 2.78 4.49 12.33
CA HIS A 219 2.25 5.50 11.41
C HIS A 219 0.91 6.05 11.88
N GLU A 220 -0.05 5.18 12.13
CA GLU A 220 -1.41 5.58 12.55
C GLU A 220 -1.40 6.31 13.90
N VAL A 221 -0.50 5.92 14.79
CA VAL A 221 -0.26 6.62 16.05
C VAL A 221 0.37 8.00 15.81
N GLY A 222 1.23 8.15 14.80
CA GLY A 222 1.73 9.45 14.34
C GLY A 222 0.59 10.38 13.94
N HIS A 223 -0.33 9.90 13.10
CA HIS A 223 -1.52 10.67 12.70
C HIS A 223 -2.44 11.02 13.88
N TYR A 224 -2.55 10.17 14.90
CA TYR A 224 -3.26 10.51 16.14
C TYR A 224 -2.70 11.78 16.82
N PHE A 225 -1.38 12.00 16.75
CA PHE A 225 -0.73 13.21 17.27
C PHE A 225 -0.88 14.43 16.36
N GLY A 226 -1.49 14.27 15.18
CA GLY A 226 -1.60 15.31 14.17
C GLY A 226 -0.30 15.53 13.39
N LEU A 227 0.58 14.52 13.36
CA LEU A 227 1.74 14.54 12.49
C LEU A 227 1.30 14.30 11.05
N ASP A 228 1.87 15.06 10.12
CA ASP A 228 1.74 14.80 8.70
C ASP A 228 2.70 13.68 8.23
N GLU A 229 2.55 13.25 6.98
CA GLU A 229 3.36 12.18 6.37
C GLU A 229 4.87 12.45 6.47
N ASP A 230 5.29 13.70 6.25
CA ASP A 230 6.70 14.10 6.30
C ASP A 230 7.23 13.98 7.75
N GLU A 231 6.43 14.43 8.73
CA GLU A 231 6.78 14.34 10.16
C GLU A 231 6.83 12.89 10.66
N VAL A 232 5.99 12.00 10.12
CA VAL A 232 6.03 10.57 10.45
C VAL A 232 7.29 9.93 9.85
N ALA A 233 7.58 10.18 8.58
CA ALA A 233 8.78 9.67 7.91
C ALA A 233 10.09 10.10 8.60
N GLU A 234 10.20 11.36 9.03
CA GLU A 234 11.38 11.88 9.75
C GLU A 234 11.65 11.14 11.08
N LEU A 235 10.64 10.50 11.67
CA LEU A 235 10.77 9.75 12.92
C LEU A 235 11.19 8.28 12.68
N GLY A 236 11.41 7.86 11.43
CA GLY A 236 11.50 6.44 11.06
C GLY A 236 10.16 5.72 11.25
N LEU A 237 9.09 6.53 11.19
CA LEU A 237 7.67 6.16 11.15
C LEU A 237 7.29 5.40 9.89
N ALA A 238 7.95 5.76 8.79
CA ALA A 238 7.67 5.39 7.40
C ALA A 238 8.81 4.71 6.67
#